data_AF-A0A5S3VDG1-F1
#
_entry.id   AF-A0A5S3VDG1-F1
#
_cell.length_a   1.000
_cell.length_b   1.000
_cell.length_c   1.000
_cell.angle_alpha   90.00
_cell.angle_beta   90.00
_cell.angle_gamma   90.00
#
_symmetry.space_group_name_H-M   'P 1'
#
loop_
_entity.id
_entity.type
_entity.pdbx_description
1 polymer ?
#
loop_
_entity_poly.entity_id
_entity_poly.type
_entity_poly.pdbx_seq_one_letter_code
_entity_poly.pdbx_strand_id
1 'polypeptide(L)'
;MLEDDLILIHRFSQMRHIAMLDPLTNIYNRRAVVIFAAHKRDIALKMHMYFYGIFIDLNEFKAVNDQYGHPVGDKVLNGLATAIKAVSRDDDFVGRMGEDEF
;
A
#
# COMPACT_ATOMS: atom_id res chain seq x y z
N MET A 1 13.05 -32.52 13.04
CA MET A 1 11.91 -32.27 13.95
C MET A 1 11.95 -30.86 14.52
N LEU A 2 12.86 -30.48 15.44
CA LEU A 2 12.92 -29.09 15.96
C LEU A 2 13.49 -28.06 14.96
N GLU A 3 14.42 -28.46 14.09
CA GLU A 3 15.01 -27.59 13.05
C GLU A 3 14.04 -27.26 11.92
N ASP A 4 13.24 -28.25 11.50
CA ASP A 4 12.24 -28.09 10.44
C ASP A 4 11.13 -27.12 10.87
N ASP A 5 10.70 -27.21 12.14
CA ASP A 5 9.74 -26.30 12.75
C ASP A 5 10.28 -24.86 12.83
N LEU A 6 11.58 -24.70 13.13
CA LEU A 6 12.22 -23.38 13.18
C LEU A 6 12.31 -22.73 11.79
N ILE A 7 12.64 -23.52 10.76
CA ILE A 7 12.66 -23.07 9.36
C ILE A 7 11.24 -22.70 8.91
N LEU A 8 10.24 -23.49 9.29
CA LEU A 8 8.84 -23.22 8.96
C LEU A 8 8.36 -21.93 9.62
N ILE A 9 8.63 -21.73 10.92
CA ILE A 9 8.29 -20.50 11.65
C ILE A 9 8.99 -19.29 11.04
N HIS A 10 10.26 -19.43 10.64
CA HIS A 10 11.00 -18.37 9.98
C HIS A 10 10.39 -18.01 8.61
N ARG A 11 10.06 -19.00 7.78
CA ARG A 11 9.39 -18.81 6.49
C ARG A 11 7.98 -18.23 6.66
N PHE A 12 7.23 -18.67 7.68
CA PHE A 12 5.91 -18.14 7.99
C PHE A 12 5.97 -16.70 8.48
N SER A 13 6.97 -16.38 9.31
CA SER A 13 7.25 -15.01 9.76
C SER A 13 7.62 -14.13 8.58
N GLN A 14 8.47 -14.61 7.68
CA GLN A 14 8.82 -13.93 6.43
C GLN A 14 7.61 -13.77 5.50
N MET A 15 6.80 -14.79 5.27
CA MET A 15 5.58 -14.68 4.46
C MET A 15 4.56 -13.71 5.06
N ARG A 16 4.33 -13.74 6.39
CA ARG A 16 3.54 -12.72 7.11
C ARG A 16 4.19 -11.33 7.06
N HIS A 17 5.51 -11.26 6.88
CA HIS A 17 6.24 -10.01 6.63
C HIS A 17 6.07 -9.51 5.19
N ILE A 18 5.85 -10.41 4.23
CA ILE A 18 6.01 -10.18 2.78
C ILE A 18 4.66 -10.01 2.04
N ALA A 19 3.51 -10.15 2.70
CA ALA A 19 2.26 -9.64 2.12
C ALA A 19 2.30 -8.11 2.08
N MET A 20 2.91 -7.54 1.04
CA MET A 20 3.11 -6.11 0.82
C MET A 20 1.98 -5.48 0.02
N LEU A 21 1.05 -6.28 -0.51
CA LEU A 21 -0.03 -5.81 -1.35
C LEU A 21 -1.33 -5.71 -0.55
N ASP A 22 -2.13 -4.70 -0.88
CA ASP A 22 -3.52 -4.58 -0.48
C ASP A 22 -4.37 -5.56 -1.31
N PRO A 23 -5.17 -6.44 -0.68
CA PRO A 23 -5.88 -7.49 -1.39
C PRO A 23 -7.02 -6.98 -2.29
N LEU A 24 -7.55 -5.78 -2.03
CA LEU A 24 -8.64 -5.22 -2.83
C LEU A 24 -8.12 -4.54 -4.10
N THR A 25 -7.06 -3.75 -3.97
CA THR A 25 -6.58 -2.83 -5.01
C THR A 25 -5.28 -3.28 -5.69
N ASN A 26 -4.60 -4.30 -5.15
CA ASN A 26 -3.36 -4.86 -5.65
C ASN A 26 -2.20 -3.84 -5.81
N ILE A 27 -2.26 -2.74 -5.05
CA ILE A 27 -1.14 -1.81 -4.81
C ILE A 27 -0.51 -2.12 -3.45
N TYR A 28 0.51 -1.36 -3.06
CA TYR A 28 1.14 -1.58 -1.76
C TYR A 28 0.17 -1.31 -0.61
N ASN A 29 0.25 -2.11 0.45
CA ASN A 29 -0.49 -1.82 1.67
C ASN A 29 0.26 -0.81 2.55
N ARG A 30 -0.42 -0.28 3.57
CA ARG A 30 0.14 0.67 4.54
C ARG A 30 1.53 0.29 5.05
N ARG A 31 1.75 -0.99 5.33
CA ARG A 31 3.03 -1.49 5.85
C ARG A 31 4.15 -1.32 4.83
N ALA A 32 3.90 -1.72 3.59
CA ALA A 32 4.83 -1.55 2.48
C ALA A 32 5.15 -0.07 2.24
N VAL A 33 4.12 0.81 2.24
CA VAL A 33 4.30 2.26 2.09
C VAL A 33 5.23 2.84 3.14
N VAL A 34 5.03 2.50 4.43
CA VAL A 34 5.89 2.98 5.52
C VAL A 34 7.34 2.53 5.34
N ILE A 35 7.55 1.27 4.96
CA ILE A 35 8.89 0.70 4.74
C ILE A 35 9.58 1.41 3.56
N PHE A 36 8.90 1.56 2.43
CA PHE A 36 9.47 2.17 1.23
C PHE A 36 9.71 3.67 1.38
N ALA A 37 8.79 4.39 2.03
CA ALA A 37 8.96 5.81 2.34
C ALA A 37 10.19 6.04 3.22
N ALA A 38 10.38 5.25 4.28
CA ALA A 38 11.57 5.35 5.13
C ALA A 38 12.85 5.09 4.33
N HIS A 39 12.88 4.04 3.51
CA HIS A 39 14.02 3.70 2.69
C HIS A 39 14.36 4.77 1.63
N LYS A 40 13.35 5.26 0.89
CA LYS A 40 13.52 6.29 -0.15
C LYS A 40 13.95 7.63 0.45
N ARG A 41 13.40 8.01 1.61
CA ARG A 41 13.85 9.19 2.37
C ARG A 41 15.33 9.08 2.72
N ASP A 42 15.78 7.95 3.24
CA ASP A 42 17.17 7.75 3.65
C ASP A 42 18.15 7.79 2.45
N ILE A 43 17.73 7.28 1.29
CA ILE A 43 18.48 7.42 0.04
C ILE A 43 18.56 8.88 -0.40
N ALA A 44 17.43 9.59 -0.43
CA ALA A 44 17.36 10.99 -0.84
C ALA A 44 18.25 11.88 0.04
N LEU A 45 18.24 11.67 1.36
CA LEU A 45 19.13 12.34 2.32
C LEU A 45 20.61 12.13 1.97
N LYS A 46 21.02 10.89 1.71
CA LYS A 46 22.42 10.54 1.38
C LYS A 46 22.87 11.11 0.03
N MET A 47 21.96 11.18 -0.94
CA MET A 47 22.24 11.63 -2.29
C MET A 47 22.02 13.13 -2.49
N HIS A 48 21.65 13.88 -1.45
CA HIS A 48 21.24 15.28 -1.53
C HIS A 48 20.12 15.52 -2.57
N MET A 49 19.17 14.59 -2.66
CA MET A 49 17.99 14.67 -3.52
C MET A 49 16.73 14.99 -2.71
N TYR A 50 15.68 15.42 -3.41
CA TYR A 50 14.37 15.61 -2.81
C TYR A 50 13.56 14.31 -2.81
N PHE A 51 12.78 14.13 -1.75
CA PHE A 51 11.75 13.10 -1.62
C PHE A 51 10.42 13.78 -1.34
N TYR A 52 9.38 13.40 -2.07
CA TYR A 52 8.02 13.93 -1.92
C TYR A 52 7.08 12.77 -1.59
N GLY A 53 6.11 13.05 -0.71
CA GLY A 53 5.00 12.16 -0.41
C GLY A 53 3.70 12.91 -0.64
N ILE A 54 2.70 12.21 -1.17
CA ILE A 54 1.34 12.71 -1.35
C ILE A 54 0.44 11.79 -0.54
N PHE A 55 -0.51 12.38 0.19
CA PHE A 55 -1.55 11.65 0.91
C PHE A 55 -2.89 12.06 0.30
N ILE A 56 -3.72 11.07 -0.03
CA ILE A 56 -5.00 11.25 -0.71
C ILE A 56 -6.08 10.61 0.16
N ASP A 57 -7.16 11.33 0.41
CA ASP A 57 -8.35 10.86 1.12
C ASP A 57 -9.58 11.08 0.22
N LEU A 58 -10.46 10.07 0.08
CA LEU A 58 -11.69 10.23 -0.68
C LEU A 58 -12.76 10.91 0.18
N ASN A 59 -13.07 12.16 -0.14
CA ASN A 59 -14.17 12.88 0.48
C ASN A 59 -15.49 12.11 0.38
N GLU A 60 -16.19 11.99 1.51
CA GLU A 60 -17.53 11.38 1.61
C GLU A 60 -17.62 9.92 1.11
N PHE A 61 -16.52 9.15 1.14
CA PHE A 61 -16.55 7.75 0.68
C PHE A 61 -17.58 6.88 1.42
N LYS A 62 -17.80 7.15 2.71
CA LYS A 62 -18.87 6.50 3.47
C LYS A 62 -20.26 6.69 2.86
N ALA A 63 -20.57 7.88 2.33
CA ALA A 63 -21.85 8.14 1.69
C ALA A 63 -22.05 7.29 0.42
N VAL A 64 -20.96 7.05 -0.33
CA VAL A 64 -20.99 6.13 -1.48
C VAL A 64 -21.32 4.71 -1.03
N ASN A 65 -20.68 4.22 0.04
CA ASN A 65 -20.98 2.90 0.59
C ASN A 65 -22.41 2.80 1.12
N ASP A 66 -22.88 3.83 1.83
CA ASP A 66 -24.21 3.83 2.43
C ASP A 66 -25.31 3.91 1.36
N GLN A 67 -25.07 4.61 0.24
CA GLN A 67 -26.05 4.77 -0.85
C GLN A 67 -26.02 3.64 -1.88
N TYR A 68 -24.85 3.11 -2.21
CA TYR A 68 -24.65 2.17 -3.33
C TYR A 68 -24.12 0.79 -2.91
N GLY A 69 -23.78 0.62 -1.63
CA GLY A 69 -23.23 -0.61 -1.07
C GLY A 69 -21.72 -0.75 -1.25
N HIS A 70 -21.09 -1.55 -0.37
CA HIS A 70 -19.66 -1.84 -0.38
C HIS A 70 -19.10 -2.31 -1.74
N PRO A 71 -19.79 -3.16 -2.54
CA PRO A 71 -19.26 -3.57 -3.85
C PRO A 71 -19.04 -2.40 -4.82
N VAL A 72 -19.76 -1.29 -4.65
CA VAL A 72 -19.55 -0.07 -5.44
C VAL A 72 -18.39 0.74 -4.88
N GLY A 73 -18.27 0.87 -3.55
CA GLY A 73 -17.08 1.45 -2.92
C GLY A 73 -15.79 0.74 -3.32
N ASP A 74 -15.80 -0.59 -3.37
CA ASP A 74 -14.68 -1.41 -3.81
C ASP A 74 -14.25 -1.09 -5.26
N LYS A 75 -15.21 -0.82 -6.15
CA LYS A 75 -14.92 -0.38 -7.52
C LYS A 75 -14.33 1.02 -7.56
N VAL A 76 -14.80 1.93 -6.70
CA VAL A 76 -14.25 3.27 -6.59
C VAL A 76 -12.78 3.22 -6.13
N LEU A 77 -12.49 2.44 -5.09
CA LEU A 77 -11.12 2.26 -4.59
C LEU A 77 -10.19 1.64 -5.63
N ASN A 78 -10.66 0.62 -6.36
CA ASN A 78 -9.92 0.03 -7.48
C ASN A 78 -9.68 1.02 -8.62
N GLY A 79 -10.70 1.82 -8.95
CA GLY A 79 -10.61 2.87 -9.95
C GLY A 79 -9.57 3.92 -9.58
N LEU A 80 -9.58 4.38 -8.32
CA LEU A 80 -8.58 5.35 -7.84
C LEU A 80 -7.17 4.76 -7.85
N ALA A 81 -6.98 3.53 -7.34
CA ALA A 81 -5.68 2.85 -7.38
C ALA A 81 -5.12 2.78 -8.81
N THR A 82 -5.97 2.46 -9.78
CA THR A 82 -5.62 2.43 -11.20
C THR A 82 -5.27 3.82 -11.73
N ALA A 83 -6.06 4.83 -11.39
CA ALA A 83 -5.85 6.21 -11.83
C ALA A 83 -4.53 6.78 -11.28
N ILE A 84 -4.23 6.55 -10.00
CA ILE A 84 -2.96 6.98 -9.38
C ILE A 84 -1.80 6.28 -10.09
N LYS A 85 -1.83 4.96 -10.24
CA LYS A 85 -0.77 4.21 -10.93
C LYS A 85 -0.52 4.69 -12.37
N ALA A 86 -1.58 5.05 -13.09
CA ALA A 86 -1.46 5.49 -14.48
C ALA A 86 -0.73 6.84 -14.63
N VAL A 87 -0.68 7.65 -13.58
CA VAL A 87 0.01 8.96 -13.56
C VAL A 87 1.31 8.95 -12.76
N SER A 88 1.59 7.87 -12.03
CA SER A 88 2.85 7.66 -11.31
C SER A 88 3.97 7.22 -12.26
N ARG A 89 5.22 7.51 -11.90
CA ARG A 89 6.41 7.03 -12.61
C ARG A 89 6.75 5.61 -12.17
N ASP A 90 7.59 4.93 -12.95
CA ASP A 90 8.03 3.56 -12.65
C ASP A 90 8.77 3.43 -11.31
N ASP A 91 9.49 4.48 -10.88
CA ASP A 91 10.26 4.50 -9.63
C ASP A 91 9.45 4.98 -8.39
N ASP A 92 8.20 5.39 -8.60
CA ASP A 92 7.28 5.78 -7.53
C ASP A 92 6.64 4.53 -6.91
N PHE A 93 6.22 4.64 -5.65
CA PHE A 93 5.42 3.60 -5.01
C PHE A 93 4.05 4.16 -4.64
N VAL A 94 3.02 3.41 -5.01
CA VAL A 94 1.62 3.73 -4.73
C VAL A 94 1.10 2.69 -3.74
N GLY A 95 0.43 3.15 -2.69
CA GLY A 95 -0.20 2.23 -1.74
C GLY A 95 -1.48 2.77 -1.14
N ARG A 96 -2.17 1.89 -0.42
CA ARG A 96 -3.38 2.18 0.35
C ARG A 96 -3.03 2.22 1.83
N MET A 97 -3.25 3.37 2.45
CA MET A 97 -2.88 3.67 3.83
C MET A 97 -3.98 3.34 4.83
N GLY A 98 -5.25 3.40 4.41
CA GLY A 98 -6.43 3.22 5.26
C GLY A 98 -7.61 2.62 4.49
N GLU A 99 -8.84 2.89 4.93
CA GLU A 99 -10.04 2.40 4.23
C GLU A 99 -10.22 3.12 2.89
N ASP A 100 -10.09 4.43 2.88
CA ASP A 100 -10.23 5.33 1.73
C ASP A 100 -9.03 6.25 1.55
N GLU A 101 -7.94 5.95 2.26
CA GLU A 101 -6.70 6.72 2.24
C GLU A 101 -5.64 6.02 1.38
N PHE A 102 -4.93 6.80 0.55
CA PHE A 102 -3.83 6.37 -0.32
C PHE A 102 -2.57 7.18 -0.03
#